data_AF-A0AAV0WV77-F1
#
_entry.id   AF-A0AAV0WV77-F1
#
_cell.length_a   1.000
_cell.length_b   1.000
_cell.length_c   1.000
_cell.angle_alpha   90.00
_cell.angle_beta   90.00
_cell.angle_gamma   90.00
#
_symmetry.space_group_name_H-M   'P 1'
#
loop_
_entity.id
_entity.type
_entity.pdbx_description
1 polymer ?
#
loop_
_entity_poly.entity_id
_entity_poly.type
_entity_poly.pdbx_seq_one_letter_code
_entity_poly.pdbx_strand_id
1 'polypeptide(L)'
;MESEIKCPSCGIKFTQKKSLYCHVRKFHDEKLVSDLLPAKDCFCQFCDKKFLNKKSLDTHITKYHPGSENPNKLKTTRIICTYEACRKELFTFPNLRHHLLEEHKVKVESEIIEFCGIAEFESWKLNEEQATFSKFVADRAMARINDSKSKQFYYCHRSYSYRKKGSDIREIKSMGTNKIGGVCPSMLEVTILKYDRTEKVQVNYWKTHCGHQQEIGRIGLDQESKIKIAVIIIDLKI
;
A
#
# COMPACT_ATOMS: atom_id res chain seq x y z
N MET A 1 -19.51 -0.46 21.31
CA MET A 1 -19.83 0.55 22.34
C MET A 1 -18.78 1.63 22.22
N GLU A 2 -19.10 2.70 21.51
CA GLU A 2 -18.16 3.78 21.19
C GLU A 2 -18.04 4.68 22.42
N SER A 3 -16.84 4.81 23.00
CA SER A 3 -16.62 5.56 24.23
C SER A 3 -16.83 7.07 23.97
N GLU A 4 -17.95 7.63 24.43
CA GLU A 4 -18.23 9.07 24.36
C GLU A 4 -17.19 9.86 25.16
N ILE A 5 -16.60 10.91 24.57
CA ILE A 5 -15.58 11.74 25.22
C ILE A 5 -16.17 13.11 25.53
N LYS A 6 -16.19 13.51 26.80
CA LYS A 6 -16.80 14.78 27.24
C LYS A 6 -15.74 15.85 27.43
N CYS A 7 -16.11 17.10 27.15
CA CYS A 7 -15.30 18.25 27.53
C CYS A 7 -15.28 18.41 29.06
N PRO A 8 -14.10 18.48 29.70
CA PRO A 8 -14.00 18.66 31.15
C PRO A 8 -14.60 19.98 31.64
N SER A 9 -14.65 21.01 30.79
CA SER A 9 -15.07 22.37 31.18
C SER A 9 -16.55 22.66 30.93
N CYS A 10 -17.16 22.07 29.90
CA CYS A 10 -18.55 22.35 29.53
C CYS A 10 -19.42 21.11 29.32
N GLY A 11 -18.88 19.91 29.49
CA GLY A 11 -19.63 18.65 29.40
C GLY A 11 -20.09 18.24 28.00
N ILE A 12 -19.82 19.05 26.96
CA ILE A 12 -20.21 18.72 25.57
C ILE A 12 -19.56 17.40 25.16
N LYS A 13 -20.38 16.52 24.60
CA LYS A 13 -19.99 15.19 24.15
C LYS A 13 -19.42 15.23 22.74
N PHE A 14 -18.35 14.48 22.53
CA PHE A 14 -17.71 14.29 21.25
C PHE A 14 -17.50 12.81 20.98
N THR A 15 -17.63 12.44 19.71
CA THR A 15 -17.33 11.09 19.21
C THR A 15 -15.84 10.90 18.94
N GLN A 16 -15.06 11.99 18.83
CA GLN A 16 -13.63 11.95 18.50
C GLN A 16 -12.81 12.93 19.35
N LYS A 17 -11.61 12.50 19.79
CA LYS A 17 -10.66 13.35 20.52
C LYS A 17 -10.26 14.61 19.74
N LYS A 18 -10.15 14.51 18.42
CA LYS A 18 -9.85 15.65 17.54
C LYS A 18 -10.91 16.74 17.66
N SER A 19 -12.18 16.37 17.69
CA SER A 19 -13.30 17.30 17.81
C SER A 19 -13.32 17.97 19.19
N LEU A 20 -13.08 17.20 20.24
CA LEU A 20 -12.93 17.73 21.60
C LEU A 20 -11.76 18.73 21.68
N TYR A 21 -10.59 18.39 21.13
CA TYR A 21 -9.44 19.30 21.11
C TYR A 21 -9.74 20.61 20.37
N CYS A 22 -10.35 20.54 19.18
CA CYS A 22 -10.72 21.73 18.41
C CYS A 22 -11.72 22.60 19.18
N HIS A 23 -12.65 21.98 19.90
CA HIS A 23 -13.59 22.67 20.76
C HIS A 23 -12.87 23.37 21.93
N VAL A 24 -12.04 22.66 22.70
CA VAL A 24 -11.35 23.23 23.86
C VAL A 24 -10.42 24.37 23.44
N ARG A 25 -9.65 24.21 22.36
CA ARG A 25 -8.78 25.27 21.84
C ARG A 25 -9.54 26.53 21.39
N LYS A 26 -10.82 26.39 21.02
CA LYS A 26 -11.62 27.51 20.48
C LYS A 26 -12.44 28.23 21.56
N PHE A 27 -12.88 27.51 22.59
CA PHE A 27 -13.85 28.01 23.56
C PHE A 27 -13.35 28.03 25.01
N HIS A 28 -12.19 27.42 25.30
CA HIS A 28 -11.62 27.30 26.64
C HIS A 28 -10.13 27.70 26.63
N ASP A 29 -9.54 27.87 27.82
CA ASP A 29 -8.14 28.27 28.01
C ASP A 29 -7.15 27.22 27.45
N GLU A 30 -6.03 27.68 26.90
CA GLU A 30 -4.95 26.86 26.35
C GLU A 30 -4.35 25.88 27.38
N LYS A 31 -4.40 26.20 28.68
CA LYS A 31 -3.92 25.32 29.76
C LYS A 31 -4.71 24.00 29.87
N LEU A 32 -5.97 23.96 29.43
CA LEU A 32 -6.80 22.75 29.42
C LEU A 32 -6.50 21.83 28.23
N VAL A 33 -5.69 22.31 27.28
CA VAL A 33 -5.33 21.60 26.05
C VAL A 33 -4.19 20.61 26.30
N SER A 34 -3.32 20.86 27.29
CA SER A 34 -2.12 20.01 27.57
C SER A 34 -2.49 18.56 27.83
N ASP A 35 -3.58 18.33 28.56
CA ASP A 35 -4.02 17.00 29.00
C ASP A 35 -4.81 16.27 27.91
N LEU A 36 -5.20 17.00 26.85
CA LEU A 36 -5.91 16.49 25.68
C LEU A 36 -4.96 16.23 24.48
N LEU A 37 -3.68 16.63 24.59
CA LEU A 37 -2.69 16.41 23.55
C LEU A 37 -2.36 14.92 23.39
N PRO A 38 -2.49 14.34 22.18
CA PRO A 38 -2.07 12.99 21.92
C PRO A 38 -0.53 12.91 21.83
N ALA A 39 0.06 12.26 22.83
CA ALA A 39 1.48 11.93 22.98
C ALA A 39 2.41 13.10 23.34
N LYS A 40 3.25 12.84 24.35
CA LYS A 40 4.31 13.70 24.91
C LYS A 40 5.32 14.20 23.85
N ASP A 41 5.30 13.64 22.64
CA ASP A 41 6.33 13.80 21.60
C ASP A 41 5.86 14.57 20.34
N CYS A 42 4.72 15.26 20.40
CA CYS A 42 4.14 16.00 19.26
C CYS A 42 4.35 17.52 19.34
N PHE A 43 5.51 17.99 19.78
CA PHE A 43 5.88 19.41 19.80
C PHE A 43 7.00 19.70 18.80
N CYS A 44 7.07 20.95 18.34
CA CYS A 44 8.18 21.39 17.51
C CYS A 44 9.40 21.67 18.38
N GLN A 45 10.56 21.18 17.99
CA GLN A 45 11.82 21.47 18.68
C GLN A 45 12.45 22.80 18.23
N PHE A 46 11.90 23.42 17.18
CA PHE A 46 12.40 24.66 16.59
C PHE A 46 11.51 25.86 16.94
N CYS A 47 10.35 25.63 17.58
CA CYS A 47 9.47 26.68 18.12
C CYS A 47 8.49 26.11 19.16
N ASP A 48 7.82 26.95 19.94
CA ASP A 48 6.93 26.52 21.04
C ASP A 48 5.56 25.95 20.63
N LYS A 49 5.42 25.49 19.37
CA LYS A 49 4.14 24.97 18.86
C LYS A 49 3.94 23.49 19.20
N LYS A 50 2.76 23.17 19.73
CA LYS A 50 2.31 21.80 20.03
C LYS A 50 1.24 21.34 19.03
N PHE A 51 1.26 20.06 18.69
CA PHE A 51 0.41 19.48 17.65
C PHE A 51 -0.36 18.26 18.16
N LEU A 52 -1.54 18.06 17.56
CA LEU A 52 -2.42 16.93 17.84
C LEU A 52 -1.85 15.56 17.45
N ASN A 53 -0.96 15.52 16.47
CA ASN A 53 -0.39 14.28 15.98
C ASN A 53 0.91 14.57 15.22
N LYS A 54 1.72 13.52 15.04
CA LYS A 54 3.00 13.57 14.34
C LYS A 54 2.87 14.10 12.90
N LYS A 55 1.76 13.86 12.19
CA LYS A 55 1.56 14.33 10.81
C LYS A 55 1.42 15.85 10.74
N SER A 56 0.68 16.44 11.67
CA SER A 56 0.55 17.89 11.80
C SER A 56 1.88 18.55 12.18
N LEU A 57 2.66 17.93 13.06
CA LEU A 57 4.01 18.38 13.39
C LEU A 57 4.95 18.31 12.18
N ASP A 58 4.94 17.20 11.43
CA ASP A 58 5.79 17.00 10.23
C ASP A 58 5.46 18.02 9.12
N THR A 59 4.17 18.30 8.92
CA THR A 59 3.72 19.33 7.97
C THR A 59 4.17 20.72 8.43
N HIS A 60 4.12 21.00 9.73
CA HIS A 60 4.59 22.25 10.28
C HIS A 60 6.11 22.43 10.11
N ILE A 61 6.92 21.43 10.47
CA ILE A 61 8.38 21.47 10.31
C ILE A 61 8.73 21.67 8.83
N THR A 62 8.12 20.90 7.92
CA THR A 62 8.38 21.02 6.48
C THR A 62 8.08 22.42 5.94
N LYS A 63 7.01 23.07 6.45
CA LYS A 63 6.55 24.37 5.95
C LYS A 63 7.27 25.56 6.57
N TYR A 64 7.57 25.50 7.87
CA TYR A 64 8.08 26.64 8.65
C TYR A 64 9.54 26.49 9.08
N HIS A 65 10.11 25.29 8.94
CA HIS A 65 11.51 24.96 9.24
C HIS A 65 12.12 24.18 8.06
N PRO A 66 12.17 24.77 6.84
CA PRO A 66 12.70 24.09 5.66
C PRO A 66 14.16 23.63 5.89
N GLY A 67 14.47 22.42 5.47
CA GLY A 67 15.78 21.79 5.69
C GLY A 67 15.95 21.11 7.05
N SER A 68 14.99 21.24 7.96
CA SER A 68 14.99 20.52 9.24
C SER A 68 14.16 19.24 9.15
N GLU A 69 14.72 18.10 9.58
CA GLU A 69 13.96 16.86 9.73
C GLU A 69 13.35 16.76 11.14
N ASN A 70 12.18 16.14 11.23
CA ASN A 70 11.58 15.80 12.52
C ASN A 70 12.33 14.57 13.09
N PRO A 71 13.07 14.69 14.21
CA PRO A 71 13.83 13.58 14.80
C PRO A 71 12.92 12.45 15.31
N ASN A 72 11.64 12.75 15.59
CA ASN A 72 10.65 11.77 16.02
C ASN A 72 9.90 11.10 14.85
N LYS A 73 10.32 11.36 13.60
CA LYS A 73 9.76 10.74 12.40
C LYS A 73 10.35 9.35 12.20
N LEU A 74 9.71 8.35 12.81
CA LEU A 74 9.91 6.95 12.43
C LEU A 74 9.48 6.80 10.96
N LYS A 75 10.46 6.74 10.04
CA LYS A 75 10.22 6.40 8.63
C LYS A 75 9.85 4.92 8.59
N THR A 76 8.55 4.63 8.70
CA THR A 76 8.03 3.26 8.53
C THR A 76 7.88 2.97 7.05
N THR A 77 8.40 1.82 6.61
CA THR A 77 8.25 1.37 5.23
C THR A 77 7.60 0.00 5.14
N ARG A 78 6.97 -0.24 3.99
CA ARG A 78 6.47 -1.56 3.59
C ARG A 78 7.40 -2.27 2.61
N ILE A 79 8.41 -1.58 2.10
CA ILE A 79 9.30 -2.11 1.08
C ILE A 79 10.49 -2.73 1.79
N ILE A 80 10.42 -4.05 1.95
CA ILE A 80 11.43 -4.85 2.64
C ILE A 80 11.98 -5.84 1.61
N CYS A 81 13.29 -6.00 1.57
CA CYS A 81 13.93 -7.01 0.72
C CYS A 81 13.39 -8.41 1.04
N THR A 82 13.15 -9.22 -0.01
CA THR A 82 12.55 -10.55 0.12
C THR A 82 13.54 -11.63 0.52
N TYR A 83 14.84 -11.38 0.41
CA TYR A 83 15.87 -12.31 0.87
C TYR A 83 15.89 -12.34 2.41
N GLU A 84 15.68 -13.52 2.99
CA GLU A 84 15.59 -13.72 4.45
C GLU A 84 16.87 -13.30 5.19
N ALA A 85 18.04 -13.51 4.58
CA ALA A 85 19.32 -13.09 5.14
C ALA A 85 19.54 -11.56 5.08
N CYS A 86 18.75 -10.82 4.28
CA CYS A 86 18.92 -9.39 4.08
C CYS A 86 17.86 -8.57 4.82
N ARG A 87 16.57 -8.78 4.50
CA ARG A 87 15.41 -8.03 5.02
C ARG A 87 15.62 -6.52 5.16
N LYS A 88 16.43 -5.92 4.28
CA LYS A 88 16.73 -4.49 4.32
C LYS A 88 15.47 -3.67 4.06
N GLU A 89 15.25 -2.68 4.91
CA GLU A 89 14.18 -1.71 4.77
C GLU A 89 14.54 -0.65 3.73
N LEU A 90 13.65 -0.43 2.76
CA LEU A 90 13.82 0.47 1.63
C LEU A 90 12.62 1.39 1.54
N PHE A 91 12.78 2.58 0.95
CA PHE A 91 11.72 3.60 0.96
C PHE A 91 11.04 3.82 -0.38
N THR A 92 11.63 3.31 -1.48
CA THR A 92 11.10 3.47 -2.84
C THR A 92 11.40 2.22 -3.69
N PHE A 93 10.59 1.97 -4.73
CA PHE A 93 10.83 0.89 -5.69
C PHE A 93 12.14 1.04 -6.51
N PRO A 94 12.54 2.26 -6.95
CA PRO A 94 13.88 2.47 -7.51
C PRO A 94 15.00 2.02 -6.56
N ASN A 95 14.92 2.38 -5.27
CA ASN A 95 15.92 1.95 -4.29
C ASN A 95 15.93 0.44 -4.10
N LEU A 96 14.76 -0.21 -4.14
CA LEU A 96 14.66 -1.67 -4.13
C LEU A 96 15.35 -2.29 -5.35
N ARG A 97 15.10 -1.78 -6.56
CA ARG A 97 15.73 -2.32 -7.78
C ARG A 97 17.24 -2.14 -7.76
N HIS A 98 17.73 -0.98 -7.34
CA HIS A 98 19.17 -0.74 -7.19
C HIS A 98 19.77 -1.68 -6.13
N HIS A 99 19.14 -1.83 -4.98
CA HIS A 99 19.56 -2.78 -3.94
C HIS A 99 19.60 -4.23 -4.45
N LEU A 100 18.58 -4.67 -5.18
CA LEU A 100 18.54 -6.02 -5.76
C LEU A 100 19.67 -6.23 -6.78
N LEU A 101 20.01 -5.22 -7.56
CA LEU A 101 21.11 -5.29 -8.52
C LEU A 101 22.47 -5.35 -7.82
N GLU A 102 22.71 -4.49 -6.84
CA GLU A 102 24.02 -4.38 -6.18
C GLU A 102 24.29 -5.54 -5.21
N GLU A 103 23.35 -5.82 -4.31
CA GLU A 103 23.54 -6.76 -3.20
C GLU A 103 23.16 -8.20 -3.58
N HIS A 104 22.19 -8.36 -4.48
CA HIS A 104 21.66 -9.68 -4.85
C HIS A 104 21.98 -10.08 -6.29
N LYS A 105 22.62 -9.21 -7.06
CA LYS A 105 22.93 -9.42 -8.49
C LYS A 105 21.70 -9.78 -9.33
N VAL A 106 20.52 -9.33 -8.90
CA VAL A 106 19.25 -9.53 -9.61
C VAL A 106 18.91 -8.27 -10.41
N LYS A 107 18.98 -8.39 -11.74
CA LYS A 107 18.50 -7.36 -12.64
C LYS A 107 16.99 -7.48 -12.82
N VAL A 108 16.26 -6.44 -12.45
CA VAL A 108 14.80 -6.35 -12.66
C VAL A 108 14.54 -5.83 -14.06
N GLU A 109 13.96 -6.68 -14.90
CA GLU A 109 13.58 -6.34 -16.28
C GLU A 109 12.26 -5.59 -16.34
N SER A 110 12.16 -4.65 -17.27
CA SER A 110 10.94 -3.88 -17.52
C SER A 110 10.68 -3.64 -19.00
N GLU A 111 9.41 -3.56 -19.38
CA GLU A 111 8.95 -3.23 -20.71
C GLU A 111 7.76 -2.26 -20.68
N ILE A 112 7.60 -1.49 -21.75
CA ILE A 112 6.47 -0.57 -21.91
C ILE A 112 5.54 -1.16 -22.96
N ILE A 113 4.27 -1.34 -22.60
CA ILE A 113 3.23 -1.91 -23.45
C ILE A 113 2.11 -0.89 -23.57
N GLU A 114 1.59 -0.70 -24.77
CA GLU A 114 0.51 0.23 -25.05
C GLU A 114 -0.72 -0.51 -25.57
N PHE A 115 -1.89 -0.10 -25.10
CA PHE A 115 -3.18 -0.69 -25.46
C PHE A 115 -4.14 0.41 -25.90
N CYS A 116 -5.05 0.05 -26.81
CA CYS A 116 -6.08 0.94 -27.35
C CYS A 116 -7.29 1.10 -26.42
N GLY A 117 -7.29 0.45 -25.25
CA GLY A 117 -8.33 0.61 -24.24
C GLY A 117 -8.15 -0.29 -23.02
N ILE A 118 -8.95 -0.03 -21.99
CA ILE A 118 -8.88 -0.79 -20.74
C ILE A 118 -9.21 -2.28 -20.89
N ALA A 119 -10.14 -2.64 -21.78
CA ALA A 119 -10.54 -4.03 -21.99
C ALA A 119 -9.41 -4.90 -22.58
N GLU A 120 -8.61 -4.31 -23.48
CA GLU A 120 -7.44 -4.98 -24.06
C GLU A 120 -6.36 -5.19 -22.99
N PHE A 121 -6.11 -4.16 -22.16
CA PHE A 121 -5.23 -4.27 -21.00
C PHE A 121 -5.69 -5.35 -20.01
N GLU A 122 -6.97 -5.42 -19.67
CA GLU A 122 -7.50 -6.41 -18.73
C GLU A 122 -7.35 -7.84 -19.27
N SER A 123 -7.58 -8.03 -20.57
CA SER A 123 -7.40 -9.32 -21.25
C SER A 123 -5.92 -9.74 -21.25
N TRP A 124 -5.03 -8.81 -21.61
CA TRP A 124 -3.58 -9.05 -21.54
C TRP A 124 -3.12 -9.40 -20.13
N LYS A 125 -3.55 -8.62 -19.13
CA LYS A 125 -3.21 -8.83 -17.73
C LYS A 125 -3.66 -10.21 -17.26
N LEU A 126 -4.86 -10.64 -17.62
CA LEU A 126 -5.37 -11.97 -17.25
C LEU A 126 -4.51 -13.09 -17.86
N ASN A 127 -4.15 -12.97 -19.14
CA ASN A 127 -3.29 -13.94 -19.81
C ASN A 127 -1.89 -14.01 -19.17
N GLU A 128 -1.31 -12.86 -18.86
CA GLU A 128 0.00 -12.77 -18.20
C GLU A 128 -0.02 -13.38 -16.79
N GLU A 129 -1.08 -13.14 -16.03
CA GLU A 129 -1.29 -13.74 -14.70
C GLU A 129 -1.40 -15.27 -14.75
N GLN A 130 -2.07 -15.80 -15.77
CA GLN A 130 -2.18 -17.25 -16.00
C GLN A 130 -0.83 -17.84 -16.42
N ALA A 131 -0.14 -17.22 -17.39
CA ALA A 131 1.13 -17.70 -17.91
C ALA A 131 2.24 -17.72 -16.84
N THR A 132 2.26 -16.72 -15.96
CA THR A 132 3.29 -16.57 -14.91
C THR A 132 2.88 -17.16 -13.57
N PHE A 133 1.70 -17.79 -13.48
CA PHE A 133 1.05 -18.23 -12.24
C PHE A 133 1.14 -17.17 -11.11
N SER A 134 0.97 -15.92 -11.50
CA SER A 134 1.08 -14.76 -10.62
C SER A 134 -0.19 -13.92 -10.71
N LYS A 135 -0.32 -12.92 -9.83
CA LYS A 135 -1.48 -12.03 -9.82
C LYS A 135 -1.02 -10.63 -9.49
N PHE A 136 -1.59 -9.65 -10.16
CA PHE A 136 -1.33 -8.23 -10.00
C PHE A 136 -2.53 -7.57 -9.31
N VAL A 137 -2.32 -7.12 -8.08
CA VAL A 137 -3.36 -6.60 -7.18
C VAL A 137 -3.11 -5.12 -6.90
N ALA A 138 -4.15 -4.31 -7.04
CA ALA A 138 -4.12 -2.91 -6.67
C ALA A 138 -4.21 -2.74 -5.13
N ASP A 139 -3.26 -2.01 -4.53
CA ASP A 139 -3.29 -1.71 -3.08
C ASP A 139 -4.10 -0.46 -2.74
N ARG A 140 -4.35 0.39 -3.74
CA ARG A 140 -5.06 1.67 -3.67
C ARG A 140 -5.94 1.81 -4.91
N ALA A 141 -7.00 2.58 -4.79
CA ALA A 141 -7.80 2.99 -5.94
C ALA A 141 -7.00 3.86 -6.89
N MET A 142 -7.50 3.97 -8.12
CA MET A 142 -6.86 4.72 -9.19
C MET A 142 -6.74 6.19 -8.81
N ALA A 143 -5.53 6.73 -8.96
CA ALA A 143 -5.25 8.12 -8.67
C ALA A 143 -5.50 8.96 -9.91
N ARG A 144 -6.41 9.93 -9.82
CA ARG A 144 -6.59 10.96 -10.85
C ARG A 144 -5.46 11.98 -10.73
N ILE A 145 -4.62 12.10 -11.76
CA ILE A 145 -3.53 13.08 -11.79
C ILE A 145 -4.07 14.43 -12.29
N ASN A 146 -4.81 14.40 -13.39
CA ASN A 146 -5.52 15.54 -13.95
C ASN A 146 -6.78 15.03 -14.68
N ASP A 147 -7.50 15.91 -15.39
CA ASP A 147 -8.76 15.52 -16.04
C ASP A 147 -8.57 14.45 -17.11
N SER A 148 -7.43 14.44 -17.81
CA SER A 148 -7.11 13.52 -18.93
C SER A 148 -6.19 12.36 -18.55
N LYS A 149 -5.62 12.33 -17.35
CA LYS A 149 -4.59 11.36 -16.95
C LYS A 149 -4.89 10.75 -15.59
N SER A 150 -4.98 9.43 -15.57
CA SER A 150 -5.12 8.64 -14.36
C SER A 150 -4.00 7.61 -14.24
N LYS A 151 -3.64 7.24 -13.01
CA LYS A 151 -2.55 6.30 -12.75
C LYS A 151 -2.97 5.27 -11.72
N GLN A 152 -2.66 4.01 -12.00
CA GLN A 152 -2.92 2.87 -11.14
C GLN A 152 -1.66 2.02 -11.02
N PHE A 153 -1.35 1.61 -9.79
CA PHE A 153 -0.29 0.65 -9.53
C PHE A 153 -0.89 -0.71 -9.17
N TYR A 154 -0.33 -1.77 -9.74
CA TYR A 154 -0.62 -3.15 -9.36
C TYR A 154 0.67 -3.82 -8.92
N TYR A 155 0.61 -4.60 -7.85
CA TYR A 155 1.77 -5.29 -7.29
C TYR A 155 1.52 -6.79 -7.30
N CYS A 156 2.58 -7.59 -7.37
CA CYS A 156 2.47 -9.03 -7.18
C CYS A 156 1.67 -9.37 -5.90
N HIS A 157 0.73 -10.31 -5.99
CA HIS A 157 -0.14 -10.72 -4.90
C HIS A 157 0.63 -11.29 -3.70
N ARG A 158 1.85 -11.78 -3.92
CA ARG A 158 2.77 -12.27 -2.88
C ARG A 158 3.45 -11.14 -2.12
N SER A 159 3.50 -9.92 -2.67
CA SER A 159 4.19 -8.76 -2.08
C SER A 159 3.56 -8.27 -0.79
N TYR A 160 4.42 -7.69 0.06
CA TYR A 160 4.17 -7.11 1.38
C TYR A 160 3.96 -8.15 2.48
N SER A 161 3.86 -7.66 3.72
CA SER A 161 3.48 -8.44 4.89
C SER A 161 1.96 -8.53 5.04
N TYR A 162 1.50 -9.61 5.68
CA TYR A 162 0.11 -9.75 6.06
C TYR A 162 -0.32 -8.63 7.01
N ARG A 163 -1.49 -8.04 6.76
CA ARG A 163 -2.10 -7.02 7.62
C ARG A 163 -3.36 -7.62 8.24
N LYS A 164 -3.36 -7.74 9.56
CA LYS A 164 -4.55 -8.18 10.32
C LYS A 164 -5.71 -7.21 10.06
N LYS A 165 -6.91 -7.74 9.84
CA LYS A 165 -8.17 -6.97 9.72
C LYS A 165 -9.25 -7.67 10.55
N GLY A 166 -10.02 -6.90 11.33
CA GLY A 166 -11.08 -7.43 12.19
C GLY A 166 -10.57 -8.02 13.51
N SER A 167 -11.44 -8.75 14.22
CA SER A 167 -11.19 -9.27 15.57
C SER A 167 -10.36 -10.55 15.64
N ASP A 168 -9.74 -10.98 14.52
CA ASP A 168 -8.79 -12.11 14.45
C ASP A 168 -9.35 -13.45 15.00
N ILE A 169 -10.64 -13.71 14.79
CA ILE A 169 -11.34 -14.90 15.33
C ILE A 169 -11.09 -16.14 14.46
N ARG A 170 -10.62 -15.97 13.22
CA ARG A 170 -10.44 -17.09 12.28
C ARG A 170 -9.00 -17.55 12.30
N GLU A 171 -8.80 -18.85 12.53
CA GLU A 171 -7.49 -19.48 12.43
C GLU A 171 -6.91 -19.35 11.02
N ILE A 172 -5.59 -19.23 10.96
CA ILE A 172 -4.85 -19.16 9.70
C ILE A 172 -5.00 -20.53 9.00
N LYS A 173 -5.33 -20.51 7.71
CA LYS A 173 -5.42 -21.73 6.89
C LYS A 173 -4.10 -22.50 6.94
N SER A 174 -4.14 -23.82 6.77
CA SER A 174 -2.95 -24.69 6.75
C SER A 174 -1.83 -24.22 5.82
N MET A 175 -2.18 -23.63 4.67
CA MET A 175 -1.22 -23.06 3.69
C MET A 175 -0.58 -21.73 4.14
N GLY A 176 -0.95 -21.19 5.29
CA GLY A 176 -0.45 -19.91 5.78
C GLY A 176 -0.94 -18.71 4.97
N THR A 177 -0.25 -17.58 5.14
CA THR A 177 -0.52 -16.34 4.39
C THR A 177 0.07 -16.41 2.97
N ASN A 178 -0.61 -15.81 1.99
CA ASN A 178 -0.06 -15.64 0.64
C ASN A 178 1.06 -14.59 0.59
N LYS A 179 1.34 -13.89 1.69
CA LYS A 179 2.29 -12.78 1.77
C LYS A 179 3.67 -13.26 2.19
N ILE A 180 4.71 -12.85 1.48
CA ILE A 180 6.09 -13.30 1.71
C ILE A 180 6.84 -12.46 2.75
N GLY A 181 6.19 -11.45 3.34
CA GLY A 181 6.84 -10.62 4.36
C GLY A 181 7.91 -9.67 3.82
N GLY A 182 7.96 -9.51 2.48
CA GLY A 182 8.82 -8.61 1.72
C GLY A 182 8.16 -8.21 0.40
N VAL A 183 8.81 -7.36 -0.40
CA VAL A 183 8.26 -6.86 -1.66
C VAL A 183 8.88 -7.57 -2.85
N CYS A 184 8.07 -8.33 -3.58
CA CYS A 184 8.44 -8.80 -4.90
C CYS A 184 8.51 -7.58 -5.85
N PRO A 185 9.60 -7.43 -6.64
CA PRO A 185 9.82 -6.28 -7.51
C PRO A 185 8.88 -6.26 -8.74
N SER A 186 8.27 -7.40 -9.08
CA SER A 186 7.27 -7.47 -10.15
C SER A 186 6.03 -6.62 -9.83
N MET A 187 5.72 -5.71 -10.75
CA MET A 187 4.62 -4.75 -10.63
C MET A 187 4.22 -4.19 -12.00
N LEU A 188 3.02 -3.59 -12.05
CA LEU A 188 2.52 -2.83 -13.19
C LEU A 188 2.29 -1.38 -12.75
N GLU A 189 2.79 -0.45 -13.53
CA GLU A 189 2.41 0.95 -13.48
C GLU A 189 1.58 1.28 -14.70
N VAL A 190 0.28 1.44 -14.49
CA VAL A 190 -0.71 1.66 -15.55
C VAL A 190 -1.09 3.14 -15.57
N THR A 191 -0.92 3.76 -16.72
CA THR A 191 -1.29 5.13 -17.01
C THR A 191 -2.41 5.14 -18.03
N ILE A 192 -3.56 5.70 -17.66
CA ILE A 192 -4.72 5.84 -18.53
C ILE A 192 -4.77 7.28 -19.03
N LEU A 193 -4.76 7.45 -20.35
CA LEU A 193 -4.87 8.72 -21.06
C LEU A 193 -6.25 8.80 -21.72
N LYS A 194 -7.05 9.76 -21.29
CA LYS A 194 -8.38 10.03 -21.82
C LYS A 194 -8.31 11.20 -22.79
N TYR A 195 -8.77 10.96 -24.00
CA TYR A 195 -9.03 11.95 -25.03
C TYR A 195 -10.55 12.05 -25.24
N ASP A 196 -11.02 13.10 -25.92
CA ASP A 196 -12.47 13.39 -26.05
C ASP A 196 -13.31 12.23 -26.60
N ARG A 197 -12.71 11.30 -27.35
CA ARG A 197 -13.39 10.13 -27.95
C ARG A 197 -12.65 8.81 -27.80
N THR A 198 -11.46 8.80 -27.21
CA THR A 198 -10.62 7.61 -27.15
C THR A 198 -9.90 7.53 -25.81
N GLU A 199 -9.62 6.31 -25.36
CA GLU A 199 -8.80 6.05 -24.19
C GLU A 199 -7.58 5.25 -24.63
N LYS A 200 -6.38 5.64 -24.18
CA LYS A 200 -5.17 4.84 -24.36
C LYS A 200 -4.64 4.41 -23.00
N VAL A 201 -4.12 3.20 -22.93
CA VAL A 201 -3.53 2.66 -21.72
C VAL A 201 -2.06 2.37 -21.98
N GLN A 202 -1.17 2.97 -21.18
CA GLN A 202 0.26 2.71 -21.21
C GLN A 202 0.65 2.00 -19.92
N VAL A 203 1.33 0.86 -20.05
CA VAL A 203 1.72 0.00 -18.92
C VAL A 203 3.24 -0.12 -18.90
N ASN A 204 3.85 0.32 -17.82
CA ASN A 204 5.23 -0.05 -17.50
C ASN A 204 5.20 -1.32 -16.65
N TYR A 205 5.65 -2.42 -17.25
CA TYR A 205 5.61 -3.75 -16.68
C TYR A 205 7.00 -4.16 -16.21
N TRP A 206 7.17 -4.37 -14.89
CA TRP A 206 8.33 -5.04 -14.33
C TRP A 206 8.00 -6.52 -14.13
N LYS A 207 8.64 -7.40 -14.89
CA LYS A 207 8.27 -8.83 -14.96
C LYS A 207 9.04 -9.74 -14.00
N THR A 208 10.20 -9.30 -13.52
CA THR A 208 11.06 -10.13 -12.65
C THR A 208 10.42 -10.36 -11.28
N HIS A 209 10.20 -11.62 -10.91
CA HIS A 209 9.75 -12.04 -9.58
C HIS A 209 10.93 -12.44 -8.69
N CYS A 210 10.89 -12.09 -7.40
CA CYS A 210 11.96 -12.42 -6.44
C CYS A 210 11.40 -12.79 -5.06
N GLY A 211 12.02 -13.79 -4.44
CA GLY A 211 11.68 -14.24 -3.08
C GLY A 211 10.41 -15.08 -2.97
N HIS A 212 9.91 -15.59 -4.09
CA HIS A 212 8.88 -16.62 -4.12
C HIS A 212 8.94 -17.41 -5.42
N GLN A 213 8.44 -18.64 -5.38
CA GLN A 213 8.16 -19.42 -6.58
C GLN A 213 6.77 -19.07 -7.14
N GLN A 214 6.59 -19.27 -8.43
CA GLN A 214 5.33 -19.09 -9.16
C GLN A 214 4.51 -20.40 -9.08
N GLU A 215 3.92 -20.66 -7.92
CA GLU A 215 3.23 -21.91 -7.61
C GLU A 215 1.73 -21.84 -7.95
N ILE A 216 1.24 -22.80 -8.73
CA ILE A 216 -0.18 -22.93 -9.13
C ILE A 216 -1.11 -22.98 -7.90
N GLY A 217 -0.71 -23.65 -6.82
CA GLY A 217 -1.52 -23.79 -5.60
C GLY A 217 -1.76 -22.49 -4.82
N ARG A 218 -1.09 -21.40 -5.18
CA ARG A 218 -1.19 -20.09 -4.50
C ARG A 218 -2.07 -19.10 -5.25
N ILE A 219 -2.52 -19.46 -6.45
CA ILE A 219 -3.46 -18.71 -7.26
C ILE A 219 -4.78 -19.49 -7.38
N GLY A 220 -5.90 -18.77 -7.33
CA GLY A 220 -7.18 -19.36 -7.73
C GLY A 220 -7.21 -19.52 -9.24
N LEU A 221 -7.36 -20.76 -9.71
CA LEU A 221 -7.59 -21.10 -11.12
C LEU A 221 -8.83 -20.37 -11.63
N ASP A 222 -8.75 -19.88 -12.86
CA ASP A 222 -9.89 -19.30 -13.58
C ASP A 222 -10.92 -20.40 -13.93
N GLN A 223 -12.10 -19.96 -14.36
CA GLN A 223 -13.22 -20.86 -14.59
C GLN A 223 -12.95 -21.82 -15.77
N GLU A 224 -12.25 -21.36 -16.81
CA GLU A 224 -11.94 -22.17 -17.99
C GLU A 224 -10.94 -23.27 -17.65
N SER A 225 -9.86 -22.93 -16.95
CA SER A 225 -8.87 -23.91 -16.47
C SER A 225 -9.49 -24.93 -15.51
N LYS A 226 -10.41 -24.49 -14.63
CA LYS A 226 -11.18 -25.39 -13.76
C LYS A 226 -12.04 -26.35 -14.55
N ILE A 227 -12.73 -25.89 -15.59
CA ILE A 227 -13.57 -26.74 -16.44
C ILE A 227 -12.68 -27.76 -17.17
N LYS A 228 -11.54 -27.34 -17.75
CA LYS A 228 -10.60 -28.25 -18.42
C LYS A 228 -10.08 -29.33 -17.47
N ILE A 229 -9.68 -28.96 -16.25
CA ILE A 229 -9.23 -29.91 -15.24
C ILE A 229 -10.38 -30.84 -14.82
N ALA A 230 -11.59 -30.31 -14.63
CA ALA A 230 -12.75 -31.13 -14.29
C ALA A 230 -13.07 -32.17 -15.38
N VAL A 231 -12.98 -31.79 -16.66
CA VAL A 231 -13.13 -32.71 -17.80
C VAL A 231 -12.05 -33.80 -17.76
N ILE A 232 -10.78 -33.43 -17.58
CA ILE A 232 -9.67 -34.39 -17.49
C ILE A 232 -9.86 -35.36 -16.32
N ILE A 233 -10.29 -34.88 -15.14
CA ILE A 233 -10.54 -35.72 -13.96
C ILE A 233 -11.68 -36.71 -14.22
N ILE A 234 -12.77 -36.24 -14.86
CA ILE A 234 -13.89 -37.10 -15.25
C ILE A 234 -13.41 -38.20 -16.22
N ASP A 235 -12.59 -37.84 -17.21
CA ASP A 235 -12.06 -38.77 -18.22
C ASP A 235 -11.08 -39.79 -17.62
N LEU A 236 -10.36 -39.45 -16.55
CA LEU A 236 -9.42 -40.34 -15.86
C LEU A 236 -10.09 -41.34 -14.90
N LYS A 237 -11.41 -41.23 -14.64
CA LYS A 237 -12.17 -42.10 -13.72
C LYS A 237 -11.47 -42.39 -12.37
N ILE A 238 -10.89 -41.36 -11.74
CA ILE A 238 -10.38 -41.44 -10.37
C ILE A 238 -11.51 -41.19 -9.37
#